data_AF-A0A484ZUZ4-F1
#
_entry.id   AF-A0A484ZUZ4-F1
#
_cell.length_a   1.000
_cell.length_b   1.000
_cell.length_c   1.000
_cell.angle_alpha   90.00
_cell.angle_beta   90.00
_cell.angle_gamma   90.00
#
_symmetry.space_group_name_H-M   'P 1'
#
loop_
_entity.id
_entity.type
_entity.pdbx_description
1 polymer ?
#
loop_
_entity_poly.entity_id
_entity_poly.type
_entity_poly.pdbx_seq_one_letter_code
_entity_poly.pdbx_strand_id
1 'polypeptide(L)' 'MNSVNPKRILRNYLAQQAIEAAENDDVSVLEHLHHGLMDPYSESPEYDDLAQLPPDWGKTLEISCSS' A
#
# COMPACT_ATOMS: atom_id res chain seq x y z
N MET A 1 17.26 -15.40 1.86
CA MET A 1 16.81 -14.21 2.62
C MET A 1 15.59 -13.53 1.99
N ASN A 2 15.44 -13.53 0.66
CA ASN A 2 14.31 -12.87 -0.03
C ASN A 2 12.93 -13.54 0.16
N SER A 3 12.85 -14.69 0.82
CA SER A 3 11.58 -15.39 1.08
C SER A 3 10.99 -15.10 2.47
N VAL A 4 11.67 -14.27 3.27
CA VAL A 4 11.22 -13.92 4.65
C VAL A 4 11.17 -12.42 4.88
N ASN A 5 11.92 -11.63 4.11
CA ASN A 5 11.87 -10.17 4.14
C ASN A 5 11.07 -9.68 2.93
N PRO A 6 9.79 -9.29 3.10
CA PRO A 6 8.99 -8.79 2.00
C PRO A 6 9.53 -7.44 1.50
N LYS A 7 9.49 -7.25 0.18
CA LYS A 7 9.79 -5.96 -0.46
C LYS A 7 8.66 -4.96 -0.21
N ARG A 8 7.41 -5.43 -0.16
CA ARG A 8 6.19 -4.64 0.02
C ARG A 8 5.42 -5.06 1.26
N ILE A 9 4.91 -4.08 2.00
CA ILE A 9 4.03 -4.29 3.16
C ILE A 9 2.86 -3.30 3.08
N LEU A 10 1.72 -3.65 3.67
CA LEU A 10 0.58 -2.74 3.77
C LEU A 10 0.90 -1.62 4.78
N ARG A 11 1.40 -0.49 4.28
CA ARG A 11 1.65 0.72 5.08
C ARG A 11 0.37 1.54 5.20
N ASN A 12 0.17 2.22 6.33
CA ASN A 12 -1.03 3.03 6.58
C ASN A 12 -1.33 4.03 5.47
N TYR A 13 -0.33 4.78 4.99
CA TYR A 13 -0.58 5.78 3.94
C TYR A 13 -1.05 5.15 2.61
N LEU A 14 -0.62 3.92 2.29
CA LEU A 14 -1.09 3.20 1.09
C LEU A 14 -2.55 2.79 1.25
N ALA A 15 -2.92 2.30 2.44
CA ALA A 15 -4.31 1.99 2.75
C ALA A 15 -5.19 3.25 2.68
N GLN A 16 -4.72 4.37 3.21
CA GLN A 16 -5.43 5.65 3.15
C GLN A 16 -5.64 6.13 1.72
N GLN A 17 -4.61 6.06 0.86
CA GLN A 17 -4.76 6.42 -0.56
C GLN A 17 -5.79 5.54 -1.27
N ALA A 18 -5.82 4.24 -0.97
CA ALA A 18 -6.81 3.33 -1.52
C ALA A 18 -8.24 3.66 -1.03
N ILE A 19 -8.40 4.03 0.25
CA ILE A 19 -9.69 4.48 0.81
C ILE A 19 -10.15 5.77 0.13
N GLU A 20 -9.30 6.78 0.07
CA GLU A 20 -9.62 8.08 -0.54
C GLU A 20 -9.99 7.93 -2.03
N ALA A 21 -9.28 7.08 -2.78
CA ALA A 21 -9.62 6.81 -4.17
C ALA A 21 -10.99 6.11 -4.28
N ALA A 22 -11.24 5.08 -3.46
CA ALA A 22 -12.49 4.35 -3.48
C ALA A 22 -13.70 5.23 -3.07
N GLU A 23 -13.53 6.16 -2.14
CA GLU A 23 -14.54 7.16 -1.78
C GLU A 23 -14.88 8.12 -2.93
N ASN A 24 -13.95 8.28 -3.88
CA ASN A 24 -14.14 9.06 -5.11
C ASN A 24 -14.51 8.19 -6.32
N ASP A 25 -15.11 7.02 -6.08
CA ASP A 25 -15.52 6.03 -7.10
C ASP A 25 -14.35 5.46 -7.95
N ASP A 26 -13.10 5.56 -7.47
CA ASP A 26 -11.92 4.97 -8.10
C ASP A 26 -11.36 3.79 -7.29
N VAL A 27 -11.71 2.58 -7.71
CA VAL A 27 -11.24 1.34 -7.07
C VAL A 27 -9.89 0.84 -7.60
N SER A 28 -9.32 1.50 -8.62
CA SER A 28 -8.09 1.01 -9.28
C SER A 28 -6.88 1.00 -8.33
N VAL A 29 -6.80 1.97 -7.41
CA VAL A 29 -5.74 2.05 -6.40
C VAL A 29 -5.84 0.88 -5.41
N LEU A 30 -7.05 0.51 -5.01
CA LEU A 30 -7.29 -0.65 -4.14
C LEU A 30 -6.91 -1.96 -4.84
N GLU A 31 -7.29 -2.13 -6.11
CA GLU A 31 -6.92 -3.30 -6.91
C GLU A 31 -5.41 -3.41 -7.09
N HIS A 32 -4.74 -2.30 -7.41
CA HIS A 32 -3.28 -2.23 -7.53
C HIS A 32 -2.56 -2.63 -6.24
N LEU A 33 -3.01 -2.07 -5.11
CA LEU A 33 -2.48 -2.39 -3.79
C LEU A 33 -2.70 -3.87 -3.45
N HIS A 34 -3.89 -4.40 -3.69
CA HIS A 34 -4.22 -5.80 -3.44
C HIS A 34 -3.34 -6.75 -4.28
N HIS A 35 -3.20 -6.47 -5.58
CA HIS A 35 -2.37 -7.27 -6.47
C HIS A 35 -0.88 -7.25 -6.07
N GLY A 36 -0.33 -6.07 -5.76
CA GLY A 36 1.07 -5.95 -5.33
C GLY A 36 1.39 -6.63 -3.99
N LEU A 37 0.38 -6.83 -3.15
CA LEU A 37 0.50 -7.52 -1.85
C LEU A 37 0.29 -9.03 -1.93
N MET A 38 -0.24 -9.57 -3.04
CA MET A 38 -0.38 -11.03 -3.21
C MET A 38 0.97 -11.74 -3.35
N ASP A 39 1.97 -11.07 -3.92
CA ASP A 39 3.35 -11.55 -3.97
C ASP A 39 4.31 -10.49 -3.42
N PRO A 40 4.38 -10.28 -2.10
CA PRO A 40 5.10 -9.16 -1.50
C PRO A 40 6.62 -9.29 -1.55
N TYR A 41 7.13 -10.45 -2.00
CA TYR A 41 8.56 -10.76 -2.11
C TYR A 41 9.11 -10.54 -3.52
N SER A 42 8.23 -10.41 -4.53
CA SER A 42 8.67 -10.25 -5.92
C SER A 42 9.23 -8.86 -6.20
N GLU A 43 10.16 -8.80 -7.17
CA GLU A 43 10.76 -7.56 -7.65
C GLU A 43 10.00 -6.93 -8.82
N SER A 44 8.70 -7.22 -8.97
CA SER A 44 7.87 -6.67 -10.05
C SER A 44 7.95 -5.13 -10.09
N PRO A 45 8.53 -4.53 -11.16
CA PRO A 45 8.70 -3.07 -11.26
C PRO A 45 7.38 -2.30 -11.29
N GLU A 46 6.30 -2.95 -11.70
CA GLU A 46 4.95 -2.37 -11.74
C GLU A 46 4.42 -1.95 -10.36
N TYR A 47 4.97 -2.52 -9.27
CA TYR A 47 4.57 -2.25 -7.88
C TYR A 47 5.68 -1.60 -7.05
N ASP A 48 6.71 -1.03 -7.69
CA ASP A 48 7.82 -0.39 -6.97
C ASP A 48 7.36 0.86 -6.18
N ASP A 49 6.26 1.47 -6.57
CA ASP A 49 5.58 2.55 -5.85
C ASP A 49 5.12 2.13 -4.45
N LEU A 50 4.66 0.87 -4.30
CA LEU A 50 4.21 0.31 -3.02
C LEU A 50 5.37 0.00 -2.04
N ALA A 51 6.62 0.00 -2.53
CA ALA A 51 7.81 -0.21 -1.70
C ALA A 51 8.42 1.10 -1.19
N GLN A 52 7.91 2.26 -1.61
CA GLN A 52 8.47 3.54 -1.23
C GLN A 52 8.29 3.86 0.25
N LEU A 53 9.12 4.78 0.73
CA LEU A 53 8.99 5.34 2.07
C LEU A 53 7.71 6.18 2.15
N PRO A 54 7.06 6.25 3.33
CA PRO A 54 5.91 7.10 3.51
C PRO A 54 6.26 8.57 3.21
N PRO A 55 5.38 9.30 2.51
CA PRO A 55 5.51 10.74 2.33
C PRO A 55 5.43 11.46 3.68
N ASP A 56 5.85 12.72 3.75
CA ASP A 56 5.96 13.44 5.02
C ASP A 56 4.63 13.53 5.79
N TRP A 57 3.50 13.67 5.10
CA TRP A 57 2.17 13.63 5.70
C TRP A 57 1.75 12.24 6.18
N GLY A 58 2.28 11.18 5.56
CA GLY A 58 1.96 9.79 5.89
C GLY A 58 2.70 9.27 7.13
N LYS A 59 3.72 9.98 7.61
CA LYS A 59 4.51 9.61 8.81
C LYS A 59 3.72 9.75 10.11
N THR A 60 2.71 10.60 10.14
CA THR A 60 1.86 10.86 11.32
C THR A 60 0.45 10.28 11.17
N LEU A 61 0.21 9.46 10.14
CA LEU A 61 -1.14 8.99 9.82
C LEU A 61 -1.54 7.80 10.71
N GLU A 62 -2.45 8.08 11.65
CA GLU A 62 -3.16 7.04 12.39
C GLU A 62 -4.46 6.68 11.66
N ILE A 63 -4.55 5.44 11.17
CA ILE A 63 -5.82 4.89 10.70
C ILE A 63 -6.62 4.53 11.95
N SER A 64 -7.59 5.36 12.28
CA SER A 64 -8.56 5.05 13.33
C SER A 64 -9.59 4.08 12.78
N CYS A 65 -9.44 2.80 13.09
CA CYS A 65 -10.53 1.83 12.94
C CYS A 65 -11.55 2.11 14.06
N SER A 66 -12.45 3.09 13.86
CA SER A 66 -13.60 3.23 14.75
C SER A 66 -14.52 2.01 14.57
N SER A 67 -14.62 1.20 15.62
CA SER A 67 -15.47 -0.01 15.68
C SER A 67 -16.96 0.29 15.54
#